data_AF-A0A137QM32-F1
#
_entry.id   AF-A0A137QM32-F1
#
_cell.length_a   1.000
_cell.length_b   1.000
_cell.length_c   1.000
_cell.angle_alpha   90.00
_cell.angle_beta   90.00
_cell.angle_gamma   90.00
#
_symmetry.space_group_name_H-M   'P 1'
#
loop_
_entity.id
_entity.type
_entity.pdbx_description
1 polymer ?
#
loop_
_entity_poly.entity_id
_entity_poly.type
_entity_poly.pdbx_seq_one_letter_code
_entity_poly.pdbx_strand_id
1 'polypeptide(L)'
;MRLPRLALGFLLLGGVYADQGGLYPPGLLPLINRANALLSTGQFNEAAKIYSEAIDQAPMDYLLYYKRATAYFSLQRHPAALDDFEKVLSLTSNTFDNAHLMKSRIYAKEGNFELAKPPLKLYIKAKGKTKDTDAEELEQDIAEGEQLREKLEKERKSNLWNACVETGSALLRKASHSVEVRTWRAECAFAAGDLESSVGDLSRLSHLLQPSTTLLSRIFRLSYFLLPPSPGAMNALKQCLHYDPDSKVCLSQHRLIKNLDKGFAQIEEMMGKEDWHGVVKQLLTPGGGKTGDLWRKFEEAMQENVGSPEALLPLVPLSLLEVSATSGSSNLVMKSLPLPDASKISIQRQTLVRSLCKSFTHLADQSRGEEYRKRMGKWCNELLTLQGCEEDVDGLIGKGEGLLAEEEFEEAVRVLEKAFEASGRSDRNVHARLSKAQKRLKQSKQKDYYKVLGVSRDADEKTIKKAFRQAAKTAHPDKGGSEAKMATVNEAYEVLSDPELRARFDAGDDPNDPSGGAGGNPFAQGGHPFAQFFSGGFPGGGGFAQGFPGGGSGGFQFHFNSHGGGGGRRGH
;
A
#
# COMPACT_ATOMS: atom_id res chain seq x y z
N MET A 1 15.57 -27.68 -6.74
CA MET A 1 16.84 -26.98 -6.47
C MET A 1 17.96 -27.71 -7.18
N ARG A 2 18.47 -27.18 -8.30
CA ARG A 2 19.69 -27.71 -8.92
C ARG A 2 20.86 -27.28 -8.04
N LEU A 3 21.63 -28.24 -7.52
CA LEU A 3 22.94 -27.95 -6.92
C LEU A 3 23.71 -27.06 -7.92
N PRO A 4 24.30 -25.93 -7.50
CA PRO A 4 25.12 -25.14 -8.40
C PRO A 4 26.24 -26.03 -8.92
N ARG A 5 26.55 -25.96 -10.21
CA ARG A 5 27.67 -26.69 -10.85
C ARG A 5 29.00 -26.56 -10.07
N LEU A 6 29.13 -25.51 -9.26
CA LEU A 6 30.21 -25.27 -8.29
C LEU A 6 30.49 -26.42 -7.31
N ALA A 7 29.49 -27.18 -6.84
CA ALA A 7 29.76 -28.30 -5.93
C ALA A 7 30.52 -29.44 -6.63
N LEU A 8 30.31 -29.64 -7.93
CA LEU A 8 30.97 -30.69 -8.71
C LEU A 8 32.38 -30.33 -9.18
N GLY A 9 32.67 -29.06 -9.47
CA GLY A 9 34.02 -28.62 -9.86
C GLY A 9 35.04 -28.75 -8.72
N PHE A 10 34.62 -28.47 -7.48
CA PHE A 10 35.43 -28.66 -6.28
C PHE A 10 35.69 -30.13 -5.93
N LEU A 11 34.80 -31.03 -6.36
CA LEU A 11 34.94 -32.49 -6.21
C LEU A 11 35.99 -33.10 -7.15
N LEU A 12 36.36 -32.42 -8.25
CA LEU A 12 37.22 -32.96 -9.31
C LEU A 12 38.69 -32.53 -9.25
N LEU A 13 39.11 -31.79 -8.23
CA LEU A 13 40.48 -31.94 -7.70
C LEU A 13 40.55 -33.23 -6.85
N GLY A 14 40.01 -34.32 -7.40
CA GLY A 14 40.47 -35.67 -7.13
C GLY A 14 41.86 -35.82 -7.76
N GLY A 15 42.81 -34.99 -7.29
CA GLY A 15 44.18 -35.45 -7.24
C GLY A 15 44.10 -36.71 -6.40
N VAL A 16 44.29 -37.84 -7.08
CA VAL A 16 44.51 -39.15 -6.48
C VAL A 16 45.35 -38.88 -5.23
N TYR A 17 44.76 -39.05 -4.04
CA TYR A 17 45.55 -39.32 -2.85
C TYR A 17 46.20 -40.66 -3.16
N ALA A 18 47.30 -40.61 -3.92
CA ALA A 18 48.22 -41.72 -4.04
C ALA A 18 48.59 -41.99 -2.60
N ASP A 19 48.20 -43.18 -2.16
CA ASP A 19 48.41 -43.77 -0.85
C ASP A 19 49.76 -43.34 -0.25
N GLN A 20 49.77 -42.23 0.49
CA GLN A 20 50.89 -41.82 1.35
C GLN A 20 50.59 -42.33 2.75
N GLY A 21 50.34 -43.63 2.88
CA GLY A 21 50.00 -44.33 4.12
C GLY A 21 51.07 -44.29 5.23
N GLY A 22 52.02 -43.33 5.19
CA GLY A 22 53.07 -43.15 6.19
C GLY A 22 53.34 -41.71 6.65
N LEU A 23 52.64 -40.68 6.15
CA LEU A 23 52.96 -39.26 6.46
C LEU A 23 52.13 -38.61 7.57
N TYR A 24 51.00 -39.21 7.97
CA TYR A 24 50.08 -38.58 8.92
C TYR A 24 50.04 -39.33 10.26
N PRO A 25 49.94 -38.62 11.39
CA PRO A 25 49.72 -39.26 12.70
C PRO A 25 48.45 -40.12 12.70
N PRO A 26 48.45 -41.23 13.47
CA PRO A 26 47.30 -42.13 13.57
C PRO A 26 46.06 -41.36 14.05
N GLY A 27 44.97 -41.44 13.27
CA GLY A 27 43.71 -40.74 13.54
C GLY A 27 43.41 -39.53 12.64
N LEU A 28 44.43 -38.94 12.00
CA LEU A 28 44.24 -37.76 11.15
C LEU A 28 43.51 -38.09 9.84
N LEU A 29 43.86 -39.19 9.17
CA LEU A 29 43.22 -39.58 7.92
C LEU A 29 41.70 -39.84 8.07
N PRO A 30 41.22 -40.55 9.11
CA PRO A 30 39.79 -40.62 9.42
C PRO A 30 39.12 -39.26 9.61
N LEU A 31 39.78 -38.30 10.29
CA LEU A 31 39.25 -36.94 10.47
C LEU A 31 39.10 -36.22 9.14
N ILE A 32 40.13 -36.27 8.28
CA ILE A 32 40.11 -35.67 6.94
C ILE A 32 38.98 -36.27 6.10
N ASN A 33 38.82 -37.60 6.11
CA ASN A 33 37.77 -38.27 5.35
C ASN A 33 36.37 -37.87 5.83
N ARG A 34 36.17 -37.76 7.14
CA ARG A 34 34.91 -37.27 7.72
C ARG A 34 34.65 -35.82 7.33
N ALA A 35 35.64 -34.94 7.39
CA ALA A 35 35.51 -33.55 7.00
C ALA A 35 35.19 -33.40 5.50
N ASN A 36 35.85 -34.19 4.63
CA ASN A 36 35.56 -34.23 3.19
C ASN A 36 34.10 -34.65 2.93
N ALA A 37 33.62 -35.68 3.64
CA ALA A 37 32.23 -36.14 3.51
C ALA A 37 31.24 -35.05 3.92
N LEU A 38 31.48 -34.35 5.04
CA LEU A 38 30.66 -33.22 5.49
C LEU A 38 30.68 -32.08 4.48
N LEU A 39 31.84 -31.74 3.92
CA LEU A 39 31.98 -30.71 2.90
C LEU A 39 31.17 -31.06 1.64
N SER A 40 31.29 -32.30 1.16
CA SER A 40 30.56 -32.78 -0.03
C SER A 40 29.03 -32.84 0.17
N THR A 41 28.58 -33.03 1.41
CA THR A 41 27.15 -33.07 1.77
C THR A 41 26.58 -31.69 2.12
N GLY A 42 27.38 -30.62 2.00
CA GLY A 42 26.95 -29.24 2.28
C GLY A 42 26.92 -28.86 3.77
N GLN A 43 27.45 -29.71 4.66
CA GLN A 43 27.53 -29.44 6.09
C GLN A 43 28.78 -28.60 6.41
N PHE A 44 28.84 -27.39 5.86
CA PHE A 44 30.05 -26.56 5.85
C PHE A 44 30.54 -26.14 7.25
N ASN A 45 29.63 -25.84 8.18
CA ASN A 45 30.00 -25.46 9.55
C ASN A 45 30.74 -26.60 10.29
N GLU A 46 30.19 -27.81 10.21
CA GLU A 46 30.81 -28.98 10.85
C GLU A 46 32.09 -29.40 10.13
N ALA A 47 32.11 -29.33 8.79
CA ALA A 47 33.32 -29.57 8.01
C ALA A 47 34.46 -28.63 8.45
N ALA A 48 34.19 -27.32 8.58
CA ALA A 48 35.20 -26.34 8.98
C ALA A 48 35.75 -26.59 10.40
N LYS A 49 34.91 -27.05 11.34
CA LYS A 49 35.34 -27.45 12.69
C LYS A 49 36.32 -28.62 12.63
N ILE A 50 35.97 -29.70 11.93
CA ILE A 50 36.82 -30.89 11.83
C ILE A 50 38.12 -30.58 11.06
N TYR A 51 38.07 -29.74 10.02
CA TYR A 51 39.31 -29.29 9.37
C TYR A 51 40.21 -28.49 10.32
N SER A 52 39.65 -27.76 11.29
CA SER A 52 40.45 -27.04 12.28
C SER A 52 41.17 -28.02 13.21
N GLU A 53 40.47 -29.06 13.67
CA GLU A 53 41.08 -30.16 14.44
C GLU A 53 42.17 -30.90 13.63
N ALA A 54 41.95 -31.09 12.33
CA ALA A 54 42.93 -31.70 11.44
C ALA A 54 44.17 -30.80 11.25
N ILE A 55 43.98 -29.49 11.13
CA ILE A 55 45.06 -28.50 11.03
C ILE A 55 45.91 -28.47 12.29
N ASP A 56 45.30 -28.63 13.48
CA ASP A 56 46.05 -28.69 14.75
C ASP A 56 47.02 -29.88 14.77
N GLN A 57 46.68 -30.99 14.12
CA GLN A 57 47.53 -32.18 14.01
C GLN A 57 48.54 -32.11 12.85
N ALA A 58 48.26 -31.33 11.80
CA ALA A 58 49.12 -31.16 10.63
C ALA A 58 49.15 -29.69 10.16
N PRO A 59 49.80 -28.78 10.91
CA PRO A 59 49.73 -27.34 10.67
C PRO A 59 50.44 -26.88 9.39
N MET A 60 51.25 -27.74 8.79
CA MET A 60 51.98 -27.48 7.54
C MET A 60 51.26 -28.02 6.29
N ASP A 61 50.15 -28.74 6.45
CA ASP A 61 49.38 -29.27 5.32
C ASP A 61 48.48 -28.18 4.72
N TYR A 62 48.93 -27.57 3.62
CA TYR A 62 48.20 -26.52 2.94
C TYR A 62 46.82 -26.95 2.42
N LEU A 63 46.60 -28.25 2.11
CA LEU A 63 45.32 -28.72 1.57
C LEU A 63 44.21 -28.64 2.63
N LEU A 64 44.55 -28.78 3.91
CA LEU A 64 43.59 -28.65 4.99
C LEU A 64 43.08 -27.21 5.11
N TYR A 65 43.98 -26.22 5.03
CA TYR A 65 43.59 -24.81 4.98
C TYR A 65 42.75 -24.51 3.74
N TYR A 66 43.14 -25.02 2.56
CA TYR A 66 42.35 -24.82 1.34
C TYR A 66 40.92 -25.37 1.47
N LYS A 67 40.76 -26.57 2.01
CA LYS A 67 39.44 -27.19 2.21
C LYS A 67 38.62 -26.49 3.30
N ARG A 68 39.26 -25.96 4.33
CA ARG A 68 38.59 -25.13 5.34
C ARG A 68 38.16 -23.77 4.75
N ALA A 69 39.01 -23.14 3.94
CA ALA A 69 38.70 -21.91 3.23
C ALA A 69 37.49 -22.06 2.31
N THR A 70 37.34 -23.19 1.61
CA THR A 70 36.19 -23.44 0.74
C THR A 70 34.91 -23.69 1.54
N ALA A 71 35.01 -24.32 2.71
CA ALA A 71 33.91 -24.41 3.66
C ALA A 71 33.50 -23.00 4.17
N TYR A 72 34.45 -22.16 4.57
CA TYR A 72 34.19 -20.78 4.99
C TYR A 72 33.60 -19.91 3.87
N PHE A 73 34.11 -20.04 2.65
CA PHE A 73 33.55 -19.38 1.48
C PHE A 73 32.08 -19.78 1.25
N SER A 74 31.77 -21.07 1.35
CA SER A 74 30.40 -21.59 1.23
C SER A 74 29.48 -21.11 2.35
N LEU A 75 30.04 -20.78 3.52
CA LEU A 75 29.35 -20.14 4.65
C LEU A 75 29.26 -18.61 4.55
N GLN A 76 29.77 -18.00 3.47
CA GLN A 76 29.87 -16.53 3.32
C GLN A 76 30.77 -15.87 4.38
N ARG A 77 31.66 -16.63 5.04
CA ARG A 77 32.65 -16.12 6.00
C ARG A 77 33.92 -15.71 5.25
N HIS A 78 33.81 -14.66 4.45
CA HIS A 78 34.89 -14.23 3.55
C HIS A 78 36.20 -13.88 4.25
N PRO A 79 36.24 -13.16 5.40
CA PRO A 79 37.51 -12.86 6.07
C PRO A 79 38.28 -14.13 6.46
N ALA A 80 37.62 -15.08 7.11
CA ALA A 80 38.24 -16.36 7.49
C ALA A 80 38.68 -17.19 6.28
N ALA A 81 37.93 -17.14 5.17
CA ALA A 81 38.32 -17.81 3.94
C ALA A 81 39.57 -17.16 3.31
N LEU A 82 39.65 -15.83 3.27
CA LEU A 82 40.82 -15.10 2.77
C LEU A 82 42.06 -15.40 3.60
N ASP A 83 41.95 -15.41 4.93
CA ASP A 83 43.06 -15.75 5.83
C ASP A 83 43.62 -17.16 5.54
N ASP A 84 42.74 -18.15 5.38
CA ASP A 84 43.16 -19.51 5.04
C ASP A 84 43.75 -19.59 3.62
N PHE A 85 43.22 -18.85 2.63
CA PHE A 85 43.84 -18.81 1.29
C PHE A 85 45.21 -18.14 1.30
N GLU A 86 45.42 -17.09 2.11
CA GLU A 86 46.76 -16.52 2.30
C GLU A 86 47.70 -17.52 2.97
N LYS A 87 47.20 -18.27 3.95
CA LYS A 87 47.99 -19.34 4.58
C LYS A 87 48.40 -20.40 3.56
N VAL A 88 47.49 -20.81 2.67
CA VAL A 88 47.79 -21.73 1.55
C VAL A 88 48.91 -21.19 0.67
N LEU A 89 48.81 -19.92 0.25
CA LEU A 89 49.82 -19.28 -0.60
C LEU A 89 51.18 -19.17 0.11
N SER A 90 51.19 -18.90 1.41
CA SER A 90 52.41 -18.85 2.22
C SER A 90 53.11 -20.21 2.32
N LEU A 91 52.36 -21.30 2.52
CA LEU A 91 52.90 -22.65 2.64
C LEU A 91 53.36 -23.22 1.30
N THR A 92 52.78 -22.75 0.20
CA THR A 92 53.07 -23.22 -1.16
C THR A 92 54.01 -22.29 -1.93
N SER A 93 54.56 -21.25 -1.29
CA SER A 93 55.39 -20.22 -1.95
C SER A 93 54.71 -19.61 -3.19
N ASN A 94 53.41 -19.35 -3.11
CA ASN A 94 52.54 -18.85 -4.20
C ASN A 94 52.40 -19.77 -5.42
N THR A 95 52.71 -21.07 -5.31
CA THR A 95 52.57 -22.01 -6.45
C THR A 95 51.17 -22.62 -6.58
N PHE A 96 50.29 -22.43 -5.60
CA PHE A 96 48.94 -22.98 -5.62
C PHE A 96 47.92 -22.01 -6.23
N ASP A 97 47.84 -22.02 -7.57
CA ASP A 97 47.08 -21.05 -8.36
C ASP A 97 45.60 -20.92 -7.95
N ASN A 98 44.94 -22.02 -7.61
CA ASN A 98 43.52 -22.02 -7.28
C ASN A 98 43.18 -21.14 -6.06
N ALA A 99 44.13 -20.90 -5.15
CA ALA A 99 43.93 -19.95 -4.05
C ALA A 99 43.82 -18.50 -4.58
N HIS A 100 44.57 -18.13 -5.61
CA HIS A 100 44.45 -16.82 -6.24
C HIS A 100 43.07 -16.64 -6.91
N LEU A 101 42.58 -17.64 -7.65
CA LEU A 101 41.24 -17.57 -8.25
C LEU A 101 40.16 -17.37 -7.18
N MET A 102 40.24 -18.10 -6.06
CA MET A 102 39.27 -17.99 -4.98
C MET A 102 39.32 -16.66 -4.25
N LYS A 103 40.51 -16.10 -3.98
CA LYS A 103 40.66 -14.74 -3.46
C LYS A 103 40.00 -13.71 -4.37
N SER A 104 40.23 -13.81 -5.68
CA SER A 104 39.60 -12.91 -6.66
C SER A 104 38.07 -13.00 -6.63
N ARG A 105 37.51 -14.23 -6.56
CA ARG A 105 36.06 -14.43 -6.42
C ARG A 105 35.48 -13.81 -5.16
N ILE A 106 36.19 -13.92 -4.04
CA ILE A 106 35.77 -13.30 -2.78
C ILE A 106 35.75 -11.78 -2.92
N TYR A 107 36.85 -11.17 -3.39
CA TYR A 107 36.93 -9.72 -3.56
C TYR A 107 35.87 -9.21 -4.54
N ALA A 108 35.61 -9.90 -5.65
CA ALA A 108 34.54 -9.55 -6.58
C ALA A 108 33.14 -9.61 -5.92
N LYS A 109 32.87 -10.64 -5.10
CA LYS A 109 31.60 -10.73 -4.35
C LYS A 109 31.43 -9.61 -3.32
N GLU A 110 32.51 -9.14 -2.72
CA GLU A 110 32.53 -8.00 -1.80
C GLU A 110 32.47 -6.65 -2.52
N GLY A 111 32.58 -6.63 -3.85
CA GLY A 111 32.63 -5.41 -4.66
C GLY A 111 34.01 -4.72 -4.65
N ASN A 112 35.03 -5.37 -4.09
CA ASN A 112 36.41 -4.91 -4.07
C ASN A 112 37.13 -5.27 -5.38
N PHE A 113 36.62 -4.78 -6.52
CA PHE A 113 37.09 -5.17 -7.86
C PHE A 113 38.58 -4.87 -8.10
N GLU A 114 39.08 -3.76 -7.56
CA GLU A 114 40.51 -3.42 -7.62
C GLU A 114 41.40 -4.44 -6.90
N LEU A 115 40.93 -5.01 -5.79
CA LEU A 115 41.63 -6.10 -5.08
C LEU A 115 41.44 -7.47 -5.78
N ALA A 116 40.36 -7.63 -6.55
CA ALA A 116 40.08 -8.86 -7.28
C ALA A 116 41.00 -9.06 -8.50
N LYS A 117 41.43 -7.97 -9.15
CA LYS A 117 42.25 -8.00 -10.37
C LYS A 117 43.64 -8.65 -10.19
N PRO A 118 44.49 -8.25 -9.21
CA PRO A 118 45.84 -8.80 -9.09
C PRO A 118 45.88 -10.33 -8.92
N PRO A 119 45.12 -10.97 -8.01
CA PRO A 119 45.16 -12.43 -7.90
C PRO A 119 44.59 -13.13 -9.14
N LEU A 120 43.58 -12.57 -9.82
CA LEU A 120 43.09 -13.15 -11.07
C LEU A 120 44.16 -13.15 -12.17
N LYS A 121 44.92 -12.06 -12.31
CA LYS A 121 46.03 -11.96 -13.26
C LYS A 121 47.11 -13.01 -12.99
N LEU A 122 47.43 -13.26 -11.71
CA LEU A 122 48.37 -14.32 -11.33
C LEU A 122 47.85 -15.70 -11.75
N TYR A 123 46.57 -15.98 -11.50
CA TYR A 123 45.92 -17.22 -11.92
C TYR A 123 45.96 -17.44 -13.44
N ILE A 124 45.52 -16.44 -14.22
CA ILE A 124 45.51 -16.50 -15.69
C ILE A 124 46.92 -16.73 -16.22
N LYS A 125 47.92 -16.02 -15.68
CA LYS A 125 49.32 -16.18 -16.07
C LYS A 125 49.82 -17.61 -15.83
N ALA A 126 49.46 -18.22 -14.70
CA ALA A 126 49.86 -19.58 -14.36
C ALA A 126 49.19 -20.65 -15.25
N LYS A 127 47.94 -20.44 -15.66
CA LYS A 127 47.23 -21.33 -16.60
C LYS A 127 47.73 -21.25 -18.05
N GLY A 128 48.42 -20.17 -18.41
CA GLY A 128 49.02 -20.00 -19.74
C GLY A 128 47.97 -20.00 -20.85
N LYS A 129 48.06 -20.94 -21.79
CA LYS A 129 47.11 -21.07 -22.91
C LYS A 129 45.85 -21.88 -22.57
N THR A 130 45.78 -22.43 -21.37
CA THR A 130 44.64 -23.25 -20.94
C THR A 130 43.44 -22.34 -20.73
N LYS A 131 42.38 -22.54 -21.52
CA LYS A 131 41.13 -21.80 -21.32
C LYS A 131 40.46 -22.26 -20.04
N ASP A 132 40.16 -21.32 -19.17
CA ASP A 132 39.34 -21.52 -17.98
C ASP A 132 38.15 -20.57 -18.07
N THR A 133 36.99 -21.13 -18.45
CA THR A 133 35.76 -20.37 -18.65
C THR A 133 35.33 -19.62 -17.40
N ASP A 134 35.60 -20.19 -16.23
CA ASP A 134 35.23 -19.57 -14.96
C ASP A 134 36.08 -18.33 -14.67
N ALA A 135 37.34 -18.33 -15.10
CA ALA A 135 38.24 -17.18 -14.95
C ALA A 135 37.94 -16.08 -15.97
N GLU A 136 37.57 -16.46 -17.20
CA GLU A 136 37.10 -15.53 -18.25
C GLU A 136 35.80 -14.84 -17.82
N GLU A 137 34.82 -15.59 -17.29
CA GLU A 137 33.57 -15.04 -16.76
C GLU A 137 33.83 -14.11 -15.57
N LEU A 138 34.74 -14.50 -14.66
CA LEU A 138 35.11 -13.66 -13.53
C LEU A 138 35.81 -12.36 -13.95
N GLU A 139 36.68 -12.41 -14.96
CA GLU A 139 37.35 -11.22 -15.51
C GLU A 139 36.32 -10.24 -16.11
N GLN A 140 35.35 -10.76 -16.87
CA GLN A 140 34.24 -9.97 -17.41
C GLN A 140 33.39 -9.37 -16.28
N ASP A 141 33.02 -10.17 -15.28
CA ASP A 141 32.23 -9.72 -14.12
C ASP A 141 32.92 -8.61 -13.33
N ILE A 142 34.24 -8.69 -13.17
CA ILE A 142 35.04 -7.64 -12.51
C ILE A 142 35.02 -6.36 -13.34
N ALA A 143 35.25 -6.44 -14.66
CA ALA A 143 35.26 -5.28 -15.55
C ALA A 143 33.88 -4.59 -15.62
N GLU A 144 32.81 -5.36 -15.77
CA GLU A 144 31.43 -4.84 -15.73
C GLU A 144 31.08 -4.25 -14.36
N GLY A 145 31.51 -4.91 -13.28
CA GLY A 145 31.29 -4.48 -11.91
C GLY A 145 31.89 -3.11 -11.61
N GLU A 146 33.08 -2.81 -12.12
CA GLU A 146 33.73 -1.50 -11.97
C GLU A 146 32.97 -0.39 -12.70
N GLN A 147 32.60 -0.64 -13.97
CA GLN A 147 31.81 0.31 -14.75
C GLN A 147 30.48 0.62 -14.07
N LEU A 148 29.81 -0.40 -13.54
CA LEU A 148 28.56 -0.23 -12.79
C LEU A 148 28.78 0.52 -11.47
N ARG A 149 29.90 0.30 -10.76
CA ARG A 149 30.20 1.01 -9.51
C ARG A 149 30.42 2.51 -9.74
N GLU A 150 31.21 2.87 -10.75
CA GLU A 150 31.43 4.27 -11.13
C GLU A 150 30.13 4.95 -11.57
N LYS A 151 29.33 4.25 -12.38
CA LYS A 151 28.02 4.72 -12.82
C LYS A 151 27.08 4.96 -11.64
N LEU A 152 27.01 4.01 -10.70
CA LEU A 152 26.19 4.10 -9.49
C LEU A 152 26.58 5.31 -8.64
N GLU A 153 27.89 5.53 -8.43
CA GLU A 153 28.40 6.67 -7.67
C GLU A 153 28.02 8.00 -8.32
N LYS A 154 28.11 8.08 -9.66
CA LYS A 154 27.70 9.26 -10.43
C LYS A 154 26.21 9.53 -10.30
N GLU A 155 25.36 8.51 -10.48
CA GLU A 155 23.91 8.63 -10.35
C GLU A 155 23.49 9.07 -8.94
N ARG A 156 24.14 8.52 -7.91
CA ARG A 156 23.94 8.90 -6.51
C ARG A 156 24.33 10.37 -6.25
N LYS A 157 25.46 10.84 -6.78
CA LYS A 157 25.89 12.25 -6.65
C LYS A 157 25.02 13.23 -7.44
N SER A 158 24.42 12.77 -8.53
CA SER A 158 23.51 13.57 -9.37
C SER A 158 22.03 13.47 -8.97
N ASN A 159 21.72 12.84 -7.84
CA ASN A 159 20.35 12.66 -7.33
C ASN A 159 19.40 11.93 -8.31
N LEU A 160 19.94 11.06 -9.17
CA LEU A 160 19.16 10.25 -10.11
C LEU A 160 18.68 8.97 -9.42
N TRP A 161 17.79 9.10 -8.43
CA TRP A 161 17.48 8.04 -7.47
C TRP A 161 16.98 6.74 -8.09
N ASN A 162 16.01 6.80 -9.02
CA ASN A 162 15.50 5.59 -9.69
C ASN A 162 16.59 4.89 -10.52
N ALA A 163 17.39 5.64 -11.27
CA ALA A 163 18.50 5.07 -12.03
C ALA A 163 19.57 4.47 -11.11
N CYS A 164 19.86 5.15 -9.99
CA CYS A 164 20.77 4.65 -8.96
C CYS A 164 20.29 3.31 -8.36
N VAL A 165 18.99 3.15 -8.09
CA VAL A 165 18.43 1.87 -7.62
C VAL A 165 18.62 0.77 -8.66
N GLU A 166 18.35 1.04 -9.93
CA GLU A 166 18.52 0.06 -11.01
C GLU A 166 19.98 -0.36 -11.20
N THR A 167 20.90 0.60 -11.29
CA THR A 167 22.34 0.33 -11.41
C THR A 167 22.85 -0.41 -10.18
N GLY A 168 22.42 -0.03 -8.98
CA GLY A 168 22.77 -0.72 -7.73
C GLY A 168 22.27 -2.16 -7.70
N SER A 169 21.04 -2.40 -8.17
CA SER A 169 20.47 -3.75 -8.32
C SER A 169 21.28 -4.60 -9.29
N ALA A 170 21.71 -4.01 -10.41
CA ALA A 170 22.55 -4.68 -11.39
C ALA A 170 23.92 -5.05 -10.81
N LEU A 171 24.54 -4.12 -10.09
CA LEU A 171 25.84 -4.32 -9.45
C LEU A 171 25.78 -5.40 -8.37
N LEU A 172 24.73 -5.44 -7.55
CA LEU A 172 24.56 -6.45 -6.51
C LEU A 172 24.38 -7.89 -7.05
N ARG A 173 24.06 -8.07 -8.34
CA ARG A 173 24.11 -9.40 -8.97
C ARG A 173 25.55 -9.93 -9.08
N LYS A 174 26.53 -9.05 -9.22
CA LYS A 174 27.96 -9.37 -9.27
C LYS A 174 28.59 -9.30 -7.85
N ALA A 175 28.37 -8.18 -7.18
CA ALA A 175 28.89 -7.86 -5.85
C ALA A 175 27.87 -8.12 -4.73
N SER A 176 27.34 -9.34 -4.68
CA SER A 176 26.25 -9.74 -3.76
C SER A 176 26.50 -9.50 -2.26
N HIS A 177 27.76 -9.39 -1.83
CA HIS A 177 28.16 -9.19 -0.44
C HIS A 177 28.76 -7.80 -0.19
N SER A 178 28.72 -6.90 -1.17
CA SER A 178 29.22 -5.54 -1.00
C SER A 178 28.35 -4.75 -0.03
N VAL A 179 28.94 -4.40 1.11
CA VAL A 179 28.34 -3.50 2.10
C VAL A 179 28.17 -2.10 1.53
N GLU A 180 29.18 -1.60 0.80
CA GLU A 180 29.19 -0.27 0.20
C GLU A 180 28.04 -0.10 -0.81
N VAL A 181 27.99 -0.97 -1.82
CA VAL A 181 26.96 -0.91 -2.88
C VAL A 181 25.56 -1.05 -2.30
N ARG A 182 25.39 -1.94 -1.33
CA ARG A 182 24.10 -2.17 -0.67
C ARG A 182 23.66 -0.98 0.17
N THR A 183 24.60 -0.32 0.84
CA THR A 183 24.35 0.94 1.57
C THR A 183 23.91 2.04 0.60
N TRP A 184 24.62 2.22 -0.51
CA TRP A 184 24.28 3.23 -1.51
C TRP A 184 22.92 2.97 -2.16
N ARG A 185 22.60 1.70 -2.46
CA ARG A 185 21.29 1.32 -2.98
C ARG A 185 20.18 1.57 -1.97
N ALA A 186 20.40 1.26 -0.68
CA ALA A 186 19.42 1.56 0.36
C ALA A 186 19.12 3.06 0.47
N GLU A 187 20.15 3.91 0.37
CA GLU A 187 20.02 5.37 0.33
C GLU A 187 19.28 5.85 -0.92
N CYS A 188 19.63 5.35 -2.09
CA CYS A 188 18.96 5.72 -3.34
C CYS A 188 17.50 5.24 -3.36
N ALA A 189 17.21 4.05 -2.86
CA ALA A 189 15.85 3.52 -2.76
C ALA A 189 15.00 4.36 -1.82
N PHE A 190 15.54 4.72 -0.65
CA PHE A 190 14.89 5.62 0.28
C PHE A 190 14.57 6.98 -0.37
N ALA A 191 15.55 7.57 -1.06
CA ALA A 191 15.39 8.86 -1.74
C ALA A 191 14.43 8.81 -2.94
N ALA A 192 14.29 7.65 -3.59
CA ALA A 192 13.33 7.39 -4.65
C ALA A 192 11.89 7.19 -4.13
N GLY A 193 11.71 7.00 -2.83
CA GLY A 193 10.43 6.60 -2.23
C GLY A 193 10.17 5.08 -2.27
N ASP A 194 11.12 4.28 -2.74
CA ASP A 194 11.10 2.80 -2.67
C ASP A 194 11.58 2.34 -1.29
N LEU A 195 10.72 2.51 -0.30
CA LEU A 195 11.00 2.16 1.09
C LEU A 195 11.12 0.64 1.30
N GLU A 196 10.46 -0.17 0.48
CA GLU A 196 10.53 -1.63 0.56
C GLU A 196 11.93 -2.14 0.19
N SER A 197 12.48 -1.69 -0.95
CA SER A 197 13.85 -2.04 -1.33
C SER A 197 14.86 -1.50 -0.33
N SER A 198 14.65 -0.28 0.20
CA SER A 198 15.53 0.30 1.22
C SER A 198 15.57 -0.55 2.49
N VAL A 199 14.41 -0.90 3.05
CA VAL A 199 14.31 -1.78 4.24
C VAL A 199 14.87 -3.17 3.95
N GLY A 200 14.66 -3.70 2.75
CA GLY A 200 15.23 -4.98 2.31
C GLY A 200 16.76 -4.97 2.33
N ASP A 201 17.37 -3.91 1.80
CA ASP A 201 18.82 -3.74 1.81
C ASP A 201 19.37 -3.53 3.24
N LEU A 202 18.70 -2.73 4.07
CA LEU A 202 19.07 -2.56 5.48
C LEU A 202 18.98 -3.87 6.28
N SER A 203 17.94 -4.67 6.03
CA SER A 203 17.78 -5.99 6.64
C SER A 203 18.93 -6.91 6.23
N ARG A 204 19.33 -6.92 4.95
CA ARG A 204 20.50 -7.69 4.50
C ARG A 204 21.81 -7.15 5.09
N LEU A 205 21.96 -5.83 5.21
CA LEU A 205 23.12 -5.20 5.86
C LEU A 205 23.22 -5.60 7.33
N SER A 206 22.10 -5.76 8.05
CA SER A 206 22.12 -6.22 9.45
C SER A 206 22.71 -7.64 9.65
N HIS A 207 22.80 -8.43 8.57
CA HIS A 207 23.42 -9.74 8.55
C HIS A 207 24.87 -9.72 8.04
N LEU A 208 25.23 -8.73 7.22
CA LEU A 208 26.60 -8.57 6.70
C LEU A 208 27.49 -7.81 7.68
N LEU A 209 26.90 -6.87 8.41
CA LEU A 209 27.55 -6.06 9.44
C LEU A 209 27.35 -6.68 10.81
N GLN A 210 28.15 -6.22 11.78
CA GLN A 210 27.85 -6.53 13.18
C GLN A 210 26.46 -5.98 13.54
N PRO A 211 25.60 -6.79 14.19
CA PRO A 211 24.30 -6.32 14.66
C PRO A 211 24.46 -5.07 15.52
N SER A 212 23.59 -4.09 15.32
CA SER A 212 23.61 -2.88 16.12
C SER A 212 22.19 -2.43 16.44
N THR A 213 22.02 -1.95 17.67
CA THR A 213 20.77 -1.35 18.15
C THR A 213 20.31 -0.23 17.23
N THR A 214 21.23 0.56 16.68
CA THR A 214 20.92 1.71 15.82
C THR A 214 20.40 1.30 14.43
N LEU A 215 21.01 0.31 13.77
CA LEU A 215 20.54 -0.19 12.47
C LEU A 215 19.19 -0.92 12.62
N LEU A 216 19.06 -1.78 13.63
CA LEU A 216 17.83 -2.54 13.87
C LEU A 216 16.66 -1.63 14.28
N SER A 217 16.92 -0.59 15.08
CA SER A 217 15.93 0.44 15.37
C SER A 217 15.48 1.18 14.12
N ARG A 218 16.37 1.45 13.15
CA ARG A 218 15.98 2.11 11.89
C ARG A 218 15.11 1.22 11.01
N ILE A 219 15.47 -0.06 10.89
CA ILE A 219 14.64 -1.06 10.19
C ILE A 219 13.24 -1.10 10.81
N PHE A 220 13.14 -1.14 12.15
CA PHE A 220 11.86 -1.06 12.86
C PHE A 220 11.06 0.19 12.48
N ARG A 221 11.66 1.39 12.58
CA ARG A 221 10.98 2.67 12.32
C ARG A 221 10.40 2.73 10.91
N LEU A 222 11.20 2.40 9.91
CA LEU A 222 10.75 2.39 8.52
C LEU A 222 9.69 1.32 8.27
N SER A 223 9.92 0.10 8.75
CA SER A 223 9.02 -1.04 8.51
C SER A 223 7.66 -0.87 9.18
N TYR A 224 7.60 -0.24 10.35
CA TYR A 224 6.34 -0.12 11.09
C TYR A 224 5.53 1.07 10.61
N PHE A 225 6.15 2.26 10.54
CA PHE A 225 5.40 3.49 10.31
C PHE A 225 5.17 3.80 8.83
N LEU A 226 6.04 3.34 7.92
CA LEU A 226 6.02 3.75 6.51
C LEU A 226 5.70 2.61 5.54
N LEU A 227 5.78 1.35 5.97
CA LEU A 227 5.45 0.18 5.14
C LEU A 227 4.12 -0.45 5.57
N PRO A 228 3.50 -1.26 4.68
CA PRO A 228 2.37 -2.09 5.07
C PRO A 228 2.68 -2.98 6.29
N PRO A 229 1.68 -3.27 7.15
CA PRO A 229 1.88 -4.11 8.32
C PRO A 229 2.54 -5.45 7.98
N SER A 230 3.68 -5.74 8.63
CA SER A 230 4.46 -6.96 8.40
C SER A 230 5.15 -7.40 9.68
N PRO A 231 5.55 -8.69 9.80
CA PRO A 231 6.33 -9.15 10.95
C PRO A 231 7.75 -8.56 10.98
N GLY A 232 8.20 -7.88 9.93
CA GLY A 232 9.57 -7.34 9.80
C GLY A 232 9.95 -6.39 10.93
N ALA A 233 9.05 -5.47 11.30
CA ALA A 233 9.27 -4.53 12.40
C ALA A 233 9.50 -5.24 13.74
N MET A 234 8.66 -6.24 14.06
CA MET A 234 8.79 -7.04 15.28
C MET A 234 10.04 -7.92 15.25
N ASN A 235 10.39 -8.49 14.10
CA ASN A 235 11.58 -9.32 13.94
C ASN A 235 12.86 -8.50 14.15
N ALA A 236 12.94 -7.28 13.63
CA ALA A 236 14.07 -6.37 13.87
C ALA A 236 14.25 -6.06 15.37
N LEU A 237 13.14 -5.82 16.10
CA LEU A 237 13.19 -5.59 17.54
C LEU A 237 13.58 -6.83 18.34
N LYS A 238 13.10 -8.02 17.94
CA LYS A 238 13.52 -9.29 18.55
C LYS A 238 15.01 -9.55 18.33
N GLN A 239 15.51 -9.29 17.13
CA GLN A 239 16.94 -9.39 16.83
C GLN A 239 17.74 -8.36 17.65
N CYS A 240 17.22 -7.15 17.82
CA CYS A 240 17.85 -6.14 18.66
C CYS A 240 17.97 -6.60 20.11
N LEU A 241 16.88 -7.10 20.70
CA LEU A 241 16.86 -7.57 22.09
C LEU A 241 17.62 -8.89 22.28
N HIS A 242 17.77 -9.70 21.23
CA HIS A 242 18.63 -10.88 21.27
C HIS A 242 20.11 -10.49 21.36
N TYR A 243 20.50 -9.44 20.65
CA TYR A 243 21.87 -8.91 20.66
C TYR A 243 22.17 -8.06 21.90
N ASP A 244 21.24 -7.20 22.30
CA ASP A 244 21.35 -6.28 23.44
C ASP A 244 20.06 -6.36 24.30
N PRO A 245 19.98 -7.32 25.24
CA PRO A 245 18.80 -7.52 26.08
C PRO A 245 18.44 -6.32 26.98
N ASP A 246 19.42 -5.49 27.33
CA ASP A 246 19.27 -4.35 28.22
C ASP A 246 19.02 -3.02 27.46
N SER A 247 18.89 -3.10 26.14
CA SER A 247 18.61 -1.95 25.28
C SER A 247 17.32 -1.24 25.67
N LYS A 248 17.44 -0.10 26.35
CA LYS A 248 16.29 0.75 26.70
C LYS A 248 15.49 1.17 25.47
N VAL A 249 16.17 1.40 24.35
CA VAL A 249 15.57 1.79 23.06
C VAL A 249 14.71 0.66 22.49
N CYS A 250 15.27 -0.54 22.35
CA CYS A 250 14.52 -1.65 21.77
C CYS A 250 13.43 -2.17 22.72
N LEU A 251 13.63 -2.10 24.04
CA LEU A 251 12.59 -2.41 25.02
C LEU A 251 11.41 -1.44 24.96
N SER A 252 11.67 -0.12 24.81
CA SER A 252 10.59 0.87 24.68
C SER A 252 9.81 0.68 23.37
N GLN A 253 10.51 0.52 22.25
CA GLN A 253 9.92 0.27 20.93
C GLN A 253 9.11 -1.03 20.89
N HIS A 254 9.61 -2.11 21.51
CA HIS A 254 8.90 -3.38 21.60
C HIS A 254 7.61 -3.31 22.43
N ARG A 255 7.57 -2.46 23.47
CA ARG A 255 6.34 -2.19 24.22
C ARG A 255 5.38 -1.32 23.42
N LEU A 256 5.90 -0.33 22.70
CA LEU A 256 5.13 0.58 21.84
C LEU A 256 4.36 -0.21 20.78
N ILE A 257 5.05 -1.01 19.96
CA ILE A 257 4.43 -1.80 18.88
C ILE A 257 3.34 -2.74 19.43
N LYS A 258 3.59 -3.42 20.55
CA LYS A 258 2.59 -4.31 21.17
C LYS A 258 1.31 -3.57 21.58
N ASN A 259 1.44 -2.34 22.08
CA ASN A 259 0.29 -1.55 22.49
C ASN A 259 -0.47 -1.00 21.28
N LEU A 260 0.24 -0.53 20.25
CA LEU A 260 -0.35 -0.04 19.01
C LEU A 260 -1.07 -1.17 18.26
N ASP A 261 -0.40 -2.32 18.06
CA ASP A 261 -1.00 -3.49 17.39
C ASP A 261 -2.25 -4.00 18.09
N LYS A 262 -2.24 -4.00 19.44
CA LYS A 262 -3.45 -4.31 20.21
C LYS A 262 -4.57 -3.30 19.95
N GLY A 263 -4.24 -2.01 19.84
CA GLY A 263 -5.19 -0.97 19.48
C GLY A 263 -5.77 -1.19 18.09
N PHE A 264 -4.94 -1.43 17.07
CA PHE A 264 -5.38 -1.73 15.71
C PHE A 264 -6.31 -2.96 15.67
N ALA A 265 -5.95 -4.04 16.36
CA ALA A 265 -6.80 -5.24 16.43
C ALA A 265 -8.18 -4.95 17.07
N GLN A 266 -8.24 -4.08 18.09
CA GLN A 266 -9.51 -3.65 18.68
C GLN A 266 -10.35 -2.83 17.70
N ILE A 267 -9.73 -1.94 16.92
CA ILE A 267 -10.42 -1.19 15.87
C ILE A 267 -10.98 -2.12 14.82
N GLU A 268 -10.18 -3.06 14.32
CA GLU A 268 -10.63 -4.05 13.33
C GLU A 268 -11.82 -4.87 13.84
N GLU A 269 -11.76 -5.33 15.10
CA GLU A 269 -12.87 -6.07 15.73
C GLU A 269 -14.15 -5.22 15.82
N MET A 270 -14.06 -3.96 16.23
CA MET A 270 -15.22 -3.07 16.34
C MET A 270 -15.79 -2.67 14.98
N MET A 271 -14.92 -2.45 13.98
CA MET A 271 -15.33 -2.19 12.59
C MET A 271 -16.10 -3.40 12.03
N GLY A 272 -15.64 -4.62 12.30
CA GLY A 272 -16.34 -5.85 11.91
C GLY A 272 -17.69 -6.05 12.59
N LYS A 273 -17.89 -5.47 13.78
CA LYS A 273 -19.18 -5.45 14.50
C LYS A 273 -20.04 -4.22 14.19
N GLU A 274 -19.56 -3.32 13.33
CA GLU A 274 -20.19 -2.03 13.04
C GLU A 274 -20.42 -1.15 14.30
N ASP A 275 -19.57 -1.29 15.32
CA ASP A 275 -19.61 -0.46 16.53
C ASP A 275 -18.92 0.89 16.29
N TRP A 276 -19.57 1.75 15.50
CA TRP A 276 -19.03 3.06 15.09
C TRP A 276 -18.73 3.98 16.29
N HIS A 277 -19.56 3.91 17.34
CA HIS A 277 -19.32 4.67 18.57
C HIS A 277 -18.09 4.14 19.32
N GLY A 278 -17.95 2.81 19.42
CA GLY A 278 -16.77 2.16 19.99
C GLY A 278 -15.49 2.52 19.27
N VAL A 279 -15.49 2.51 17.94
CA VAL A 279 -14.35 2.93 17.11
C VAL A 279 -13.93 4.37 17.41
N VAL A 280 -14.88 5.31 17.36
CA VAL A 280 -14.60 6.73 17.66
C VAL A 280 -14.08 6.91 19.08
N LYS A 281 -14.67 6.20 20.06
CA LYS A 281 -14.23 6.24 21.46
C LYS A 281 -12.80 5.73 21.59
N GLN A 282 -12.48 4.60 20.99
CA GLN A 282 -11.15 3.99 21.06
C GLN A 282 -10.07 4.86 20.39
N LEU A 283 -10.41 5.52 19.29
CA LEU A 283 -9.48 6.36 18.54
C LEU A 283 -9.27 7.74 19.17
N LEU A 284 -10.33 8.39 19.68
CA LEU A 284 -10.29 9.81 20.05
C LEU A 284 -10.49 10.10 21.54
N THR A 285 -10.84 9.09 22.36
CA THR A 285 -11.11 9.31 23.80
C THR A 285 -9.99 8.73 24.66
N PRO A 286 -9.43 9.51 25.61
CA PRO A 286 -8.41 9.02 26.57
C PRO A 286 -8.84 7.85 27.47
N GLY A 287 -10.13 7.53 27.52
CA GLY A 287 -10.69 6.40 28.26
C GLY A 287 -10.51 5.06 27.53
N GLY A 288 -10.22 3.97 28.26
CA GLY A 288 -9.97 2.64 27.67
C GLY A 288 -8.64 2.00 28.07
N GLY A 289 -7.93 2.54 29.07
CA GLY A 289 -6.67 2.00 29.55
C GLY A 289 -5.49 2.28 28.61
N LYS A 290 -4.59 1.30 28.42
CA LYS A 290 -3.36 1.51 27.64
C LYS A 290 -3.58 1.73 26.14
N THR A 291 -4.73 1.34 25.58
CA THR A 291 -5.00 1.41 24.13
C THR A 291 -5.93 2.55 23.71
N GLY A 292 -6.65 3.20 24.63
CA GLY A 292 -7.53 4.34 24.31
C GLY A 292 -6.76 5.55 23.78
N ASP A 293 -7.45 6.46 23.08
CA ASP A 293 -6.87 7.60 22.38
C ASP A 293 -5.72 7.18 21.43
N LEU A 294 -6.00 6.12 20.68
CA LEU A 294 -5.03 5.50 19.79
C LEU A 294 -4.53 6.47 18.71
N TRP A 295 -5.40 7.36 18.21
CA TRP A 295 -5.03 8.35 17.20
C TRP A 295 -3.86 9.23 17.69
N ARG A 296 -4.03 9.90 18.85
CA ARG A 296 -2.98 10.78 19.37
C ARG A 296 -1.70 10.01 19.68
N LYS A 297 -1.82 8.82 20.30
CA LYS A 297 -0.67 7.97 20.63
C LYS A 297 0.09 7.52 19.38
N PHE A 298 -0.63 7.20 18.30
CA PHE A 298 -0.02 6.83 17.03
C PHE A 298 0.69 8.03 16.39
N GLU A 299 0.06 9.20 16.34
CA GLU A 299 0.68 10.42 15.79
C GLU A 299 1.94 10.82 16.58
N GLU A 300 1.90 10.77 17.91
CA GLU A 300 3.07 11.02 18.77
C GLU A 300 4.19 10.01 18.51
N ALA A 301 3.84 8.72 18.44
CA ALA A 301 4.79 7.65 18.15
C ALA A 301 5.43 7.81 16.77
N MET A 302 4.65 8.17 15.76
CA MET A 302 5.12 8.43 14.40
C MET A 302 6.06 9.64 14.39
N GLN A 303 5.69 10.75 15.03
CA GLN A 303 6.54 11.95 15.11
C GLN A 303 7.87 11.66 15.81
N GLU A 304 7.87 10.89 16.90
CA GLU A 304 9.09 10.50 17.63
C GLU A 304 10.01 9.58 16.81
N ASN A 305 9.44 8.71 15.98
CA ASN A 305 10.19 7.65 15.31
C ASN A 305 10.57 7.94 13.86
N VAL A 306 9.79 8.75 13.15
CA VAL A 306 10.01 9.05 11.72
C VAL A 306 9.83 10.53 11.38
N GLY A 307 9.57 11.41 12.36
CA GLY A 307 9.28 12.83 12.14
C GLY A 307 10.50 13.74 12.01
N SER A 308 11.74 13.24 12.16
CA SER A 308 12.95 14.05 12.01
C SER A 308 14.06 13.34 11.21
N PRO A 309 14.95 14.09 10.55
CA PRO A 309 16.12 13.53 9.87
C PRO A 309 17.00 12.69 10.80
N GLU A 310 17.20 13.11 12.05
CA GLU A 310 18.04 12.41 13.03
C GLU A 310 17.45 11.03 13.39
N ALA A 311 16.12 10.88 13.29
CA ALA A 311 15.45 9.62 13.54
C ALA A 311 15.65 8.59 12.41
N LEU A 312 15.84 9.07 11.17
CA LEU A 312 15.90 8.21 9.97
C LEU A 312 17.31 8.10 9.38
N LEU A 313 18.12 9.15 9.46
CA LEU A 313 19.41 9.27 8.80
C LEU A 313 20.59 9.32 9.79
N PRO A 314 21.80 8.93 9.37
CA PRO A 314 22.08 8.15 8.17
C PRO A 314 21.47 6.75 8.26
N LEU A 315 21.00 6.17 7.15
CA LEU A 315 20.33 4.86 7.16
C LEU A 315 21.22 3.76 7.76
N VAL A 316 22.52 3.80 7.43
CA VAL A 316 23.56 2.95 8.01
C VAL A 316 24.53 3.84 8.79
N PRO A 317 24.76 3.59 10.09
CA PRO A 317 25.75 4.32 10.86
C PRO A 317 27.14 4.22 10.24
N LEU A 318 27.83 5.36 10.12
CA LEU A 318 29.21 5.40 9.62
C LEU A 318 30.17 4.52 10.44
N SER A 319 29.91 4.33 11.73
CA SER A 319 30.70 3.44 12.60
C SER A 319 30.64 1.96 12.21
N LEU A 320 29.61 1.55 11.46
CA LEU A 320 29.48 0.17 10.97
C LEU A 320 30.06 0.00 9.57
N LEU A 321 30.29 1.10 8.85
CA LEU A 321 31.00 1.07 7.59
C LEU A 321 32.48 1.07 7.95
N GLU A 322 33.11 -0.11 7.91
CA GLU A 322 34.56 -0.21 8.05
C GLU A 322 35.21 0.83 7.13
N VAL A 323 36.18 1.57 7.66
CA VAL A 323 36.89 2.62 6.93
C VAL A 323 37.79 1.97 5.88
N SER A 324 37.21 1.38 4.84
CA SER A 324 37.87 1.19 3.55
C SER A 324 37.88 2.55 2.84
N ALA A 325 38.54 3.51 3.48
CA ALA A 325 38.79 4.82 2.93
C ALA A 325 39.86 4.71 1.85
N THR A 326 39.42 4.59 0.61
CA THR A 326 40.01 5.41 -0.44
C THR A 326 39.10 6.63 -0.64
N SER A 327 39.49 7.72 0.03
CA SER A 327 39.19 9.13 -0.28
C SER A 327 37.73 9.56 -0.54
N GLY A 328 37.13 10.18 0.48
CA GLY A 328 36.51 11.51 0.33
C GLY A 328 35.04 11.63 -0.08
N SER A 329 34.31 10.58 -0.45
CA SER A 329 32.93 10.72 -0.98
C SER A 329 31.77 10.45 -0.01
N SER A 330 31.99 9.87 1.18
CA SER A 330 30.88 9.42 2.04
C SER A 330 30.11 10.55 2.73
N ASN A 331 30.76 11.68 3.02
CA ASN A 331 30.16 12.74 3.85
C ASN A 331 29.28 13.76 3.10
N LEU A 332 29.37 13.87 1.77
CA LEU A 332 28.67 14.95 1.05
C LEU A 332 27.20 14.62 0.71
N VAL A 333 26.88 13.35 0.41
CA VAL A 333 25.55 12.97 -0.09
C VAL A 333 24.51 12.84 1.04
N MET A 334 24.94 12.58 2.29
CA MET A 334 24.03 12.33 3.41
C MET A 334 23.18 13.55 3.83
N LYS A 335 23.57 14.78 3.47
CA LYS A 335 22.84 16.01 3.85
C LYS A 335 21.65 16.34 2.93
N SER A 336 21.42 15.59 1.85
CA SER A 336 20.43 15.92 0.82
C SER A 336 19.42 14.82 0.49
N LEU A 337 19.33 13.74 1.28
CA LEU A 337 18.30 12.72 1.04
C LEU A 337 16.92 13.32 1.32
N PRO A 338 15.96 13.27 0.38
CA PRO A 338 14.60 13.69 0.62
C PRO A 338 13.97 12.78 1.68
N LEU A 339 13.37 13.38 2.71
CA LEU A 339 12.65 12.63 3.73
C LEU A 339 11.20 12.44 3.28
N PRO A 340 10.66 11.22 3.40
CA PRO A 340 9.24 11.02 3.18
C PRO A 340 8.44 11.75 4.25
N ASP A 341 7.36 12.42 3.85
CA ASP A 341 6.39 12.97 4.80
C ASP A 341 5.55 11.81 5.38
N ALA A 342 5.98 11.32 6.55
CA ALA A 342 5.34 10.21 7.24
C ALA A 342 3.83 10.47 7.48
N SER A 343 3.43 11.72 7.68
CA SER A 343 2.02 12.09 7.89
C SER A 343 1.17 11.86 6.63
N LYS A 344 1.78 11.83 5.45
CA LYS A 344 1.11 11.60 4.17
C LYS A 344 1.19 10.16 3.69
N ILE A 345 2.30 9.47 3.97
CA ILE A 345 2.56 8.15 3.38
C ILE A 345 2.28 6.97 4.30
N SER A 346 2.12 7.18 5.61
CA SER A 346 1.95 6.08 6.56
C SER A 346 0.66 5.28 6.31
N ILE A 347 0.80 4.01 5.92
CA ILE A 347 -0.32 3.08 5.68
C ILE A 347 -1.14 2.83 6.96
N GLN A 348 -0.47 2.78 8.11
CA GLN A 348 -1.13 2.65 9.40
C GLN A 348 -1.95 3.90 9.74
N ARG A 349 -1.41 5.10 9.45
CA ARG A 349 -2.17 6.36 9.59
C ARG A 349 -3.41 6.36 8.70
N GLN A 350 -3.27 5.97 7.43
CA GLN A 350 -4.40 5.83 6.50
C GLN A 350 -5.49 4.93 7.07
N THR A 351 -5.12 3.81 7.69
CA THR A 351 -6.06 2.88 8.33
C THR A 351 -6.85 3.55 9.46
N LEU A 352 -6.21 4.34 10.32
CA LEU A 352 -6.88 5.07 11.40
C LEU A 352 -7.80 6.16 10.87
N VAL A 353 -7.32 6.99 9.92
CA VAL A 353 -8.11 8.06 9.31
C VAL A 353 -9.32 7.50 8.56
N ARG A 354 -9.15 6.40 7.82
CA ARG A 354 -10.24 5.69 7.13
C ARG A 354 -11.28 5.16 8.11
N SER A 355 -10.83 4.55 9.21
CA SER A 355 -11.73 4.07 10.27
C SER A 355 -12.55 5.21 10.88
N LEU A 356 -11.94 6.39 11.09
CA LEU A 356 -12.65 7.59 11.56
C LEU A 356 -13.63 8.12 10.53
N CYS A 357 -13.20 8.30 9.28
CA CYS A 357 -14.05 8.76 8.18
C CYS A 357 -15.30 7.88 8.07
N LYS A 358 -15.10 6.55 7.94
CA LYS A 358 -16.19 5.58 7.84
C LYS A 358 -17.12 5.61 9.04
N SER A 359 -16.58 5.61 10.26
CA SER A 359 -17.38 5.68 11.49
C SER A 359 -18.23 6.94 11.54
N PHE A 360 -17.65 8.11 11.23
CA PHE A 360 -18.38 9.37 11.25
C PHE A 360 -19.43 9.47 10.13
N THR A 361 -19.19 8.87 8.96
CA THR A 361 -20.21 8.77 7.90
C THR A 361 -21.44 7.99 8.41
N HIS A 362 -21.23 6.82 9.02
CA HIS A 362 -22.34 6.03 9.57
C HIS A 362 -23.07 6.74 10.73
N LEU A 363 -22.34 7.41 11.62
CA LEU A 363 -22.95 8.18 12.71
C LEU A 363 -23.74 9.40 12.21
N ALA A 364 -23.28 10.03 11.12
CA ALA A 364 -23.97 11.14 10.47
C ALA A 364 -25.25 10.70 9.74
N ASP A 365 -25.33 9.46 9.28
CA ASP A 365 -26.56 8.88 8.72
C ASP A 365 -27.60 8.60 9.81
N GLN A 366 -27.16 8.09 10.97
CA GLN A 366 -28.04 7.71 12.08
C GLN A 366 -28.56 8.91 12.88
N SER A 367 -27.77 9.98 12.98
CA SER A 367 -28.07 11.14 13.80
C SER A 367 -28.40 12.37 12.96
N ARG A 368 -29.35 13.19 13.42
CA ARG A 368 -29.64 14.49 12.78
C ARG A 368 -28.63 15.58 13.18
N GLY A 369 -27.69 15.28 14.07
CA GLY A 369 -26.74 16.24 14.64
C GLY A 369 -25.71 16.75 13.63
N GLU A 370 -25.52 18.06 13.60
CA GLU A 370 -24.54 18.73 12.73
C GLU A 370 -23.08 18.40 13.12
N GLU A 371 -22.84 18.06 14.39
CA GLU A 371 -21.50 17.75 14.90
C GLU A 371 -20.85 16.56 14.17
N TYR A 372 -21.59 15.46 13.98
CA TYR A 372 -21.05 14.27 13.31
C TYR A 372 -20.75 14.54 11.84
N ARG A 373 -21.55 15.35 11.14
CA ARG A 373 -21.28 15.76 9.76
C ARG A 373 -20.00 16.58 9.64
N LYS A 374 -19.78 17.52 10.57
CA LYS A 374 -18.54 18.31 10.60
C LYS A 374 -17.31 17.44 10.85
N ARG A 375 -17.42 16.46 11.75
CA ARG A 375 -16.35 15.49 12.03
C ARG A 375 -16.10 14.55 10.85
N MET A 376 -17.15 14.08 10.18
CA MET A 376 -17.07 13.30 8.94
C MET A 376 -16.29 14.08 7.87
N GLY A 377 -16.70 15.32 7.58
CA GLY A 377 -16.01 16.17 6.61
C GLY A 377 -14.52 16.35 6.93
N LYS A 378 -14.17 16.59 8.20
CA LYS A 378 -12.77 16.67 8.64
C LYS A 378 -11.97 15.41 8.28
N TRP A 379 -12.43 14.24 8.72
CA TRP A 379 -11.65 13.00 8.59
C TRP A 379 -11.66 12.43 7.18
N CYS A 380 -12.76 12.55 6.45
CA CYS A 380 -12.83 12.10 5.06
C CYS A 380 -12.03 13.01 4.13
N ASN A 381 -12.00 14.32 4.37
CA ASN A 381 -11.11 15.22 3.62
C ASN A 381 -9.63 14.94 3.95
N GLU A 382 -9.29 14.72 5.22
CA GLU A 382 -7.92 14.33 5.62
C GLU A 382 -7.49 13.06 4.89
N LEU A 383 -8.35 12.04 4.82
CA LEU A 383 -8.09 10.78 4.11
C LEU A 383 -7.70 11.00 2.65
N LEU A 384 -8.47 11.84 1.93
CA LEU A 384 -8.24 12.16 0.53
C LEU A 384 -6.96 12.99 0.31
N THR A 385 -6.34 13.52 1.36
CA THR A 385 -5.04 14.21 1.27
C THR A 385 -3.84 13.29 1.52
N LEU A 386 -4.06 12.01 1.86
CA LEU A 386 -3.00 11.03 2.08
C LEU A 386 -2.59 10.40 0.76
N GLN A 387 -1.29 10.13 0.62
CA GLN A 387 -0.73 9.61 -0.63
C GLN A 387 -1.29 8.21 -0.91
N GLY A 388 -1.86 8.03 -2.11
CA GLY A 388 -2.51 6.78 -2.51
C GLY A 388 -3.96 6.61 -1.99
N CYS A 389 -4.54 7.64 -1.37
CA CYS A 389 -5.93 7.66 -0.91
C CYS A 389 -6.78 8.74 -1.62
N GLU A 390 -6.28 9.35 -2.70
CA GLU A 390 -6.94 10.44 -3.43
C GLU A 390 -8.27 10.01 -4.08
N GLU A 391 -8.44 8.70 -4.27
CA GLU A 391 -9.64 8.05 -4.80
C GLU A 391 -10.24 7.05 -3.81
N ASP A 392 -9.93 7.19 -2.53
CA ASP A 392 -10.48 6.31 -1.49
C ASP A 392 -12.00 6.41 -1.43
N VAL A 393 -12.68 5.26 -1.52
CA VAL A 393 -14.14 5.19 -1.62
C VAL A 393 -14.81 5.80 -0.39
N ASP A 394 -14.35 5.48 0.83
CA ASP A 394 -14.94 6.01 2.07
C ASP A 394 -14.72 7.53 2.16
N GLY A 395 -13.53 7.99 1.76
CA GLY A 395 -13.19 9.42 1.68
C GLY A 395 -14.10 10.20 0.72
N LEU A 396 -14.30 9.67 -0.49
CA LEU A 396 -15.14 10.29 -1.51
C LEU A 396 -16.62 10.29 -1.09
N ILE A 397 -17.12 9.21 -0.47
CA ILE A 397 -18.47 9.17 0.10
C ILE A 397 -18.65 10.30 1.12
N GLY A 398 -17.75 10.42 2.09
CA GLY A 398 -17.85 11.43 3.14
C GLY A 398 -17.78 12.86 2.59
N LYS A 399 -16.90 13.11 1.60
CA LYS A 399 -16.83 14.40 0.90
C LYS A 399 -18.13 14.70 0.14
N GLY A 400 -18.66 13.72 -0.59
CA GLY A 400 -19.91 13.86 -1.33
C GLY A 400 -21.11 14.17 -0.44
N GLU A 401 -21.25 13.47 0.70
CA GLU A 401 -22.32 13.77 1.68
C GLU A 401 -22.12 15.12 2.37
N GLY A 402 -20.88 15.56 2.58
CA GLY A 402 -20.58 16.91 3.06
C GLY A 402 -21.08 17.98 2.09
N LEU A 403 -20.74 17.85 0.81
CA LEU A 403 -21.19 18.75 -0.26
C LEU A 403 -22.72 18.75 -0.41
N LEU A 404 -23.38 17.60 -0.25
CA LEU A 404 -24.85 17.54 -0.22
C LEU A 404 -25.45 18.31 0.95
N ALA A 405 -24.79 18.33 2.10
CA ALA A 405 -25.24 19.09 3.26
C ALA A 405 -25.03 20.61 3.08
N GLU A 406 -24.02 20.99 2.30
CA GLU A 406 -23.72 22.38 1.90
C GLU A 406 -24.53 22.85 0.67
N GLU A 407 -25.42 21.99 0.14
CA GLU A 407 -26.24 22.23 -1.05
C GLU A 407 -25.44 22.43 -2.36
N GLU A 408 -24.16 22.02 -2.37
CA GLU A 408 -23.31 22.00 -3.57
C GLU A 408 -23.57 20.73 -4.41
N PHE A 409 -24.79 20.61 -4.95
CA PHE A 409 -25.29 19.38 -5.56
C PHE A 409 -24.49 18.90 -6.80
N GLU A 410 -23.98 19.82 -7.61
CA GLU A 410 -23.21 19.45 -8.82
C GLU A 410 -21.87 18.82 -8.47
N GLU A 411 -21.13 19.42 -7.53
CA GLU A 411 -19.88 18.89 -7.01
C GLU A 411 -20.12 17.57 -6.27
N ALA A 412 -21.19 17.48 -5.48
CA ALA A 412 -21.55 16.25 -4.78
C ALA A 412 -21.79 15.08 -5.74
N VAL A 413 -22.53 15.29 -6.83
CA VAL A 413 -22.75 14.26 -7.86
C VAL A 413 -21.43 13.84 -8.48
N ARG A 414 -20.58 14.78 -8.88
CA ARG A 414 -19.27 14.49 -9.47
C ARG A 414 -18.37 13.65 -8.54
N VAL A 415 -18.31 14.01 -7.26
CA VAL A 415 -17.51 13.28 -6.27
C VAL A 415 -18.07 11.88 -6.02
N LEU A 416 -19.38 11.71 -5.95
CA LEU A 416 -20.03 10.41 -5.75
C LEU A 416 -19.98 9.51 -6.99
N GLU A 417 -19.97 10.09 -8.21
CA GLU A 417 -19.67 9.36 -9.44
C GLU A 417 -18.25 8.81 -9.39
N LYS A 418 -17.27 9.63 -8.99
CA LYS A 418 -15.90 9.17 -8.78
C LYS A 418 -15.81 8.04 -7.76
N ALA A 419 -16.57 8.14 -6.66
CA ALA A 419 -16.65 7.07 -5.65
C ALA A 419 -17.21 5.77 -6.25
N PHE A 420 -18.25 5.88 -7.10
CA PHE A 420 -18.88 4.74 -7.75
C PHE A 420 -17.91 4.06 -8.74
N GLU A 421 -17.14 4.84 -9.49
CA GLU A 421 -16.09 4.34 -10.37
C GLU A 421 -14.98 3.63 -9.60
N ALA A 422 -14.45 4.26 -8.53
CA ALA A 422 -13.42 3.69 -7.68
C ALA A 422 -13.87 2.37 -7.00
N SER A 423 -15.17 2.22 -6.72
CA SER A 423 -15.76 0.98 -6.20
C SER A 423 -15.95 -0.14 -7.25
N GLY A 424 -15.56 0.09 -8.51
CA GLY A 424 -15.78 -0.86 -9.60
C GLY A 424 -17.23 -0.92 -10.10
N ARG A 425 -18.02 0.14 -9.87
CA ARG A 425 -19.41 0.30 -10.35
C ARG A 425 -20.39 -0.79 -9.89
N SER A 426 -20.13 -1.40 -8.73
CA SER A 426 -20.94 -2.50 -8.19
C SER A 426 -21.42 -2.28 -6.75
N ASP A 427 -20.89 -1.28 -6.05
CA ASP A 427 -21.27 -0.99 -4.67
C ASP A 427 -22.68 -0.36 -4.60
N ARG A 428 -23.61 -1.09 -3.99
CA ARG A 428 -25.02 -0.68 -3.85
C ARG A 428 -25.19 0.53 -2.94
N ASN A 429 -24.36 0.67 -1.91
CA ASN A 429 -24.41 1.80 -0.97
C ASN A 429 -23.96 3.08 -1.70
N VAL A 430 -22.84 3.01 -2.43
CA VAL A 430 -22.35 4.15 -3.22
C VAL A 430 -23.37 4.55 -4.28
N HIS A 431 -23.94 3.57 -4.99
CA HIS A 431 -24.99 3.85 -5.98
C HIS A 431 -26.20 4.55 -5.37
N ALA A 432 -26.69 4.10 -4.21
CA ALA A 432 -27.82 4.73 -3.53
C ALA A 432 -27.54 6.18 -3.15
N ARG A 433 -26.32 6.48 -2.68
CA ARG A 433 -25.88 7.86 -2.37
C ARG A 433 -25.79 8.72 -3.62
N LEU A 434 -25.24 8.18 -4.70
CA LEU A 434 -25.19 8.87 -5.99
C LEU A 434 -26.58 9.18 -6.53
N SER A 435 -27.50 8.21 -6.53
CA SER A 435 -28.90 8.44 -6.97
C SER A 435 -29.60 9.49 -6.11
N LYS A 436 -29.36 9.50 -4.79
CA LYS A 436 -29.85 10.54 -3.89
C LYS A 436 -29.29 11.92 -4.29
N ALA A 437 -28.00 12.02 -4.58
CA ALA A 437 -27.37 13.27 -5.02
C ALA A 437 -27.94 13.77 -6.35
N GLN A 438 -28.07 12.89 -7.35
CA GLN A 438 -28.65 13.20 -8.66
C GLN A 438 -30.09 13.68 -8.53
N LYS A 439 -30.89 13.03 -7.67
CA LYS A 439 -32.26 13.47 -7.36
C LYS A 439 -32.28 14.87 -6.76
N ARG A 440 -31.40 15.17 -5.80
CA ARG A 440 -31.29 16.52 -5.20
C ARG A 440 -30.86 17.58 -6.21
N LEU A 441 -29.90 17.25 -7.09
CA LEU A 441 -29.48 18.13 -8.16
C LEU A 441 -30.61 18.43 -9.16
N LYS A 442 -31.40 17.41 -9.52
CA LYS A 442 -32.55 17.59 -10.41
C LYS A 442 -33.60 18.49 -9.74
N GLN A 443 -33.90 18.27 -8.47
CA GLN A 443 -34.80 19.12 -7.68
C GLN A 443 -34.31 20.56 -7.54
N SER A 444 -32.99 20.80 -7.42
CA SER A 444 -32.44 22.16 -7.29
C SER A 444 -32.48 22.94 -8.59
N LYS A 445 -32.49 22.25 -9.74
CA LYS A 445 -32.61 22.86 -11.08
C LYS A 445 -34.05 23.09 -11.51
N GLN A 446 -35.00 22.37 -10.93
CA GLN A 446 -36.43 22.49 -11.21
C GLN A 446 -37.05 23.75 -10.60
N LYS A 447 -38.11 24.25 -11.23
CA LYS A 447 -38.91 25.35 -10.68
C LYS A 447 -39.53 24.91 -9.36
N ASP A 448 -39.31 25.67 -8.28
CA ASP A 448 -39.88 25.32 -6.98
C ASP A 448 -41.36 25.79 -6.89
N TYR A 449 -42.29 24.92 -7.27
CA TYR A 449 -43.73 25.20 -7.23
C TYR A 449 -44.25 25.56 -5.82
N TYR A 450 -43.60 25.04 -4.76
CA TYR A 450 -43.94 25.39 -3.38
C TYR A 450 -43.57 26.84 -3.07
N LYS A 451 -42.42 27.32 -3.56
CA LYS A 451 -42.04 28.74 -3.47
C LYS A 451 -42.95 29.62 -4.32
N VAL A 452 -43.40 29.17 -5.49
CA VAL A 452 -44.37 29.91 -6.34
C VAL A 452 -45.68 30.14 -5.60
N LEU A 453 -46.20 29.13 -4.89
CA LEU A 453 -47.42 29.26 -4.09
C LEU A 453 -47.18 29.85 -2.69
N GLY A 454 -45.93 29.98 -2.24
CA GLY A 454 -45.57 30.50 -0.93
C GLY A 454 -45.94 29.56 0.23
N VAL A 455 -45.87 28.25 0.01
CA VAL A 455 -46.20 27.22 1.01
C VAL A 455 -44.99 26.34 1.32
N SER A 456 -44.99 25.73 2.51
CA SER A 456 -43.98 24.73 2.87
C SER A 456 -44.21 23.42 2.10
N ARG A 457 -43.15 22.63 1.93
CA ARG A 457 -43.20 21.32 1.22
C ARG A 457 -44.07 20.28 1.94
N ASP A 458 -44.30 20.44 3.24
CA ASP A 458 -45.19 19.62 4.06
C ASP A 458 -46.64 20.14 4.09
N ALA A 459 -46.98 21.18 3.30
CA ALA A 459 -48.32 21.73 3.27
C ALA A 459 -49.37 20.68 2.84
N ASP A 460 -50.47 20.65 3.57
CA ASP A 460 -51.63 19.83 3.23
C ASP A 460 -52.40 20.42 2.05
N GLU A 461 -53.25 19.61 1.42
CA GLU A 461 -54.00 19.98 0.22
C GLU A 461 -54.86 21.24 0.42
N LYS A 462 -55.40 21.42 1.63
CA LYS A 462 -56.19 22.60 2.01
C LYS A 462 -55.33 23.87 2.03
N THR A 463 -54.11 23.79 2.58
CA THR A 463 -53.16 24.89 2.61
C THR A 463 -52.72 25.27 1.20
N ILE A 464 -52.42 24.27 0.35
CA ILE A 464 -52.07 24.49 -1.07
C ILE A 464 -53.21 25.18 -1.82
N LYS A 465 -54.46 24.72 -1.68
CA LYS A 465 -55.65 25.33 -2.30
C LYS A 465 -55.93 26.75 -1.80
N LYS A 466 -55.68 27.02 -0.52
CA LYS A 466 -55.79 28.38 0.05
C LYS A 466 -54.72 29.30 -0.52
N ALA A 467 -53.48 28.84 -0.58
CA ALA A 467 -52.36 29.59 -1.10
C ALA A 467 -52.52 29.91 -2.59
N PHE A 468 -52.98 28.95 -3.39
CA PHE A 468 -53.31 29.17 -4.80
C PHE A 468 -54.32 30.31 -4.99
N ARG A 469 -55.44 30.31 -4.25
CA ARG A 469 -56.45 31.38 -4.34
C ARG A 469 -55.87 32.76 -4.02
N GLN A 470 -54.95 32.82 -3.06
CA GLN A 470 -54.28 34.05 -2.69
C GLN A 470 -53.27 34.50 -3.76
N ALA A 471 -52.45 33.58 -4.26
CA ALA A 471 -51.45 33.82 -5.30
C ALA A 471 -52.10 34.22 -6.64
N ALA A 472 -53.20 33.57 -7.02
CA ALA A 472 -54.00 33.87 -8.21
C ALA A 472 -54.59 35.29 -8.14
N LYS A 473 -55.09 35.71 -6.97
CA LYS A 473 -55.64 37.06 -6.76
C LYS A 473 -54.58 38.15 -6.92
N THR A 474 -53.33 37.87 -6.56
CA THR A 474 -52.20 38.79 -6.74
C THR A 474 -51.59 38.73 -8.14
N ALA A 475 -51.74 37.62 -8.85
CA ALA A 475 -51.24 37.44 -10.21
C ALA A 475 -52.21 37.96 -11.31
N HIS A 476 -53.45 38.32 -10.94
CA HIS A 476 -54.45 38.86 -11.88
C HIS A 476 -54.03 40.23 -12.45
N PRO A 477 -54.24 40.50 -13.76
CA PRO A 477 -53.88 41.77 -14.41
C PRO A 477 -54.44 43.02 -13.69
N ASP A 478 -55.69 42.96 -13.24
CA ASP A 478 -56.36 44.05 -12.51
C ASP A 478 -55.69 44.44 -11.18
N LYS A 479 -54.80 43.61 -10.64
CA LYS A 479 -54.05 43.85 -9.41
C LYS A 479 -52.56 44.07 -9.62
N GLY A 480 -52.14 44.34 -10.87
CA GLY A 480 -50.74 44.56 -11.23
C GLY A 480 -49.95 43.26 -11.50
N GLY A 481 -50.65 42.15 -11.74
CA GLY A 481 -50.07 40.90 -12.20
C GLY A 481 -49.88 40.86 -13.72
N SER A 482 -49.40 39.72 -14.23
CA SER A 482 -49.23 39.48 -15.67
C SER A 482 -49.70 38.08 -16.02
N GLU A 483 -50.07 37.86 -17.28
CA GLU A 483 -50.47 36.54 -17.79
C GLU A 483 -49.41 35.47 -17.49
N ALA A 484 -48.12 35.81 -17.65
CA ALA A 484 -47.01 34.93 -17.32
C ALA A 484 -46.97 34.55 -15.82
N LYS A 485 -47.25 35.49 -14.90
CA LYS A 485 -47.33 35.19 -13.46
C LYS A 485 -48.52 34.29 -13.15
N MET A 486 -49.67 34.54 -13.77
CA MET A 486 -50.86 33.70 -13.60
C MET A 486 -50.63 32.29 -14.13
N ALA A 487 -49.97 32.16 -15.29
CA ALA A 487 -49.58 30.88 -15.86
C ALA A 487 -48.67 30.09 -14.91
N THR A 488 -47.67 30.75 -14.29
CA THR A 488 -46.76 30.10 -13.34
C THR A 488 -47.48 29.63 -12.07
N VAL A 489 -48.44 30.40 -11.56
CA VAL A 489 -49.26 30.03 -10.39
C VAL A 489 -50.22 28.88 -10.70
N ASN A 490 -50.79 28.86 -11.90
CA ASN A 490 -51.63 27.75 -12.37
C ASN A 490 -50.82 26.46 -12.56
N GLU A 491 -49.66 26.56 -13.22
CA GLU A 491 -48.70 25.45 -13.40
C GLU A 491 -48.32 24.84 -12.03
N ALA A 492 -48.00 25.69 -11.05
CA ALA A 492 -47.67 25.24 -9.70
C ALA A 492 -48.84 24.55 -8.98
N TYR A 493 -50.07 25.04 -9.14
CA TYR A 493 -51.24 24.43 -8.50
C TYR A 493 -51.64 23.12 -9.17
N GLU A 494 -51.52 22.99 -10.48
CA GLU A 494 -51.81 21.77 -11.22
C GLU A 494 -50.92 20.61 -10.72
N VAL A 495 -49.62 20.85 -10.56
CA VAL A 495 -48.68 19.83 -10.08
C VAL A 495 -48.86 19.54 -8.59
N LEU A 496 -49.10 20.55 -7.75
CA LEU A 496 -49.15 20.37 -6.29
C LEU A 496 -50.52 19.93 -5.75
N SER A 497 -51.60 20.12 -6.51
CA SER A 497 -52.95 19.74 -6.08
C SER A 497 -53.26 18.25 -6.32
N ASP A 498 -52.60 17.63 -7.29
CA ASP A 498 -52.71 16.20 -7.56
C ASP A 498 -51.65 15.40 -6.74
N PRO A 499 -52.06 14.42 -5.91
CA PRO A 499 -51.13 13.64 -5.10
C PRO A 499 -50.08 12.85 -5.90
N GLU A 500 -50.42 12.36 -7.08
CA GLU A 500 -49.51 11.57 -7.93
C GLU A 500 -48.49 12.49 -8.62
N LEU A 501 -48.94 13.61 -9.19
CA LEU A 501 -48.06 14.60 -9.81
C LEU A 501 -47.14 15.24 -8.77
N ARG A 502 -47.65 15.53 -7.57
CA ARG A 502 -46.85 16.04 -6.45
C ARG A 502 -45.78 15.02 -6.04
N ALA A 503 -46.13 13.75 -5.92
CA ALA A 503 -45.17 12.69 -5.57
C ALA A 503 -44.08 12.52 -6.65
N ARG A 504 -44.43 12.62 -7.93
CA ARG A 504 -43.46 12.63 -9.05
C ARG A 504 -42.55 13.85 -8.98
N PHE A 505 -43.11 15.03 -8.78
CA PHE A 505 -42.35 16.28 -8.63
C PHE A 505 -41.39 16.21 -7.42
N ASP A 506 -41.87 15.73 -6.26
CA ASP A 506 -41.04 15.47 -5.08
C ASP A 506 -40.05 14.31 -5.28
N ALA A 507 -40.26 13.45 -6.28
CA ALA A 507 -39.27 12.49 -6.74
C ALA A 507 -38.18 13.10 -7.63
N GLY A 508 -38.31 14.39 -7.96
CA GLY A 508 -37.45 15.10 -8.91
C GLY A 508 -37.91 14.91 -10.35
N ASP A 509 -39.11 14.43 -10.62
CA ASP A 509 -39.68 14.31 -11.96
C ASP A 509 -40.76 15.37 -12.19
N ASP A 510 -40.40 16.45 -12.88
CA ASP A 510 -41.31 17.56 -13.15
C ASP A 510 -42.15 17.23 -14.41
N PRO A 511 -43.48 17.06 -14.27
CA PRO A 511 -44.37 16.73 -15.39
C PRO A 511 -44.41 17.78 -16.49
N ASN A 512 -43.97 19.01 -16.19
CA ASN A 512 -44.06 20.17 -17.08
C ASN A 512 -42.68 20.65 -17.57
N ASP A 513 -41.59 19.93 -17.28
CA ASP A 513 -40.24 20.28 -17.74
C ASP A 513 -40.05 19.95 -19.24
N PRO A 514 -39.79 20.95 -20.11
CA PRO A 514 -39.57 20.72 -21.54
C PRO A 514 -38.33 19.87 -21.88
N SER A 515 -37.41 19.69 -20.91
CA SER A 515 -36.11 19.05 -21.11
C SER A 515 -36.08 17.58 -20.64
N GLY A 516 -37.16 17.10 -20.01
CA GLY A 516 -37.27 15.74 -19.44
C GLY A 516 -37.70 14.70 -20.48
N GLY A 517 -36.77 14.22 -21.30
CA GLY A 517 -37.05 13.16 -22.28
C GLY A 517 -37.19 11.77 -21.66
N ALA A 518 -38.44 11.29 -21.48
CA ALA A 518 -38.92 9.92 -21.71
C ALA A 518 -40.31 9.72 -21.07
N GLY A 519 -41.36 10.05 -21.82
CA GLY A 519 -42.75 9.86 -21.41
C GLY A 519 -43.57 11.06 -21.83
N GLY A 520 -44.28 10.94 -22.96
CA GLY A 520 -45.01 12.05 -23.57
C GLY A 520 -45.91 12.77 -22.57
N ASN A 521 -46.00 14.10 -22.74
CA ASN A 521 -47.02 14.94 -22.12
C ASN A 521 -48.35 14.19 -22.06
N PRO A 522 -48.84 13.77 -20.87
CA PRO A 522 -50.14 13.12 -20.74
C PRO A 522 -51.29 14.03 -21.20
N PHE A 523 -51.01 15.31 -21.37
CA PHE A 523 -51.94 16.37 -21.73
C PHE A 523 -51.65 17.03 -23.10
N ALA A 524 -50.76 16.47 -23.93
CA ALA A 524 -50.55 16.99 -25.29
C ALA A 524 -51.70 16.68 -26.26
N GLN A 525 -52.75 15.98 -25.82
CA GLN A 525 -53.96 15.77 -26.61
C GLN A 525 -55.16 16.48 -25.97
N GLY A 526 -55.25 17.79 -26.23
CA GLY A 526 -56.50 18.52 -26.24
C GLY A 526 -57.00 19.10 -24.91
N GLY A 527 -56.81 20.41 -24.74
CA GLY A 527 -57.68 21.27 -23.93
C GLY A 527 -57.18 21.55 -22.52
N HIS A 528 -56.87 22.82 -22.25
CA HIS A 528 -56.64 23.35 -20.90
C HIS A 528 -57.87 23.08 -20.00
N PRO A 529 -57.76 22.24 -18.94
CA PRO A 529 -58.88 21.96 -18.04
C PRO A 529 -59.40 23.20 -17.29
N PHE A 530 -58.58 24.25 -17.25
CA PHE A 530 -58.86 25.51 -16.57
C PHE A 530 -59.80 26.45 -17.34
N ALA A 531 -59.93 26.30 -18.67
CA ALA A 531 -60.77 27.17 -19.50
C ALA A 531 -62.28 26.94 -19.25
N GLN A 532 -62.66 25.77 -18.73
CA GLN A 532 -64.07 25.42 -18.50
C GLN A 532 -64.64 26.01 -17.19
N PHE A 533 -63.77 26.41 -16.25
CA PHE A 533 -64.22 26.86 -14.91
C PHE A 533 -64.58 28.35 -14.87
N PHE A 534 -64.08 29.17 -15.81
CA PHE A 534 -64.26 30.63 -15.80
C PHE A 534 -65.26 31.18 -16.82
N SER A 535 -65.90 30.34 -17.66
CA SER A 535 -66.81 30.80 -18.73
C SER A 535 -68.30 30.47 -18.54
N GLY A 536 -68.74 29.98 -17.38
CA GLY A 536 -70.13 29.53 -17.18
C GLY A 536 -70.77 30.13 -15.93
N GLY A 537 -71.56 31.19 -16.10
CA GLY A 537 -72.36 31.80 -15.05
C GLY A 537 -73.42 30.84 -14.47
N PHE A 538 -73.78 31.08 -13.20
CA PHE A 538 -74.97 30.53 -12.54
C PHE A 538 -76.20 30.62 -13.47
N PRO A 539 -77.03 29.56 -13.59
CA PRO A 539 -78.16 29.44 -12.65
C PRO A 539 -78.70 28.00 -12.39
N GLY A 540 -79.26 27.81 -11.19
CA GLY A 540 -80.62 27.27 -11.01
C GLY A 540 -80.92 25.76 -11.24
N GLY A 541 -81.27 25.08 -10.14
CA GLY A 541 -82.56 24.36 -10.04
C GLY A 541 -82.67 22.91 -10.53
N GLY A 542 -82.87 21.99 -9.58
CA GLY A 542 -83.91 20.94 -9.69
C GLY A 542 -83.52 19.56 -10.26
N GLY A 543 -83.64 18.53 -9.41
CA GLY A 543 -84.44 17.34 -9.73
C GLY A 543 -83.78 16.08 -10.34
N PHE A 544 -84.01 14.96 -9.64
CA PHE A 544 -84.18 13.57 -10.14
C PHE A 544 -82.98 12.67 -10.50
N ALA A 545 -82.63 11.81 -9.53
CA ALA A 545 -82.83 10.34 -9.48
C ALA A 545 -82.59 9.41 -10.70
N GLN A 546 -82.02 8.22 -10.36
CA GLN A 546 -81.93 6.93 -11.08
C GLN A 546 -80.90 6.84 -12.23
N GLY A 547 -80.08 5.79 -12.38
CA GLY A 547 -79.98 4.50 -11.68
C GLY A 547 -78.73 3.71 -12.11
N PHE A 548 -78.38 2.68 -11.31
CA PHE A 548 -77.60 1.50 -11.72
C PHE A 548 -78.47 0.63 -12.67
N PRO A 549 -77.95 -0.32 -13.51
CA PRO A 549 -76.99 -1.35 -13.07
C PRO A 549 -76.05 -2.02 -14.13
N GLY A 550 -75.10 -2.83 -13.62
CA GLY A 550 -74.51 -4.01 -14.29
C GLY A 550 -73.31 -3.71 -15.19
N GLY A 551 -72.24 -4.50 -15.26
CA GLY A 551 -71.97 -5.87 -14.85
C GLY A 551 -71.03 -6.48 -15.92
N GLY A 552 -69.99 -7.22 -15.54
CA GLY A 552 -69.13 -7.89 -16.54
C GLY A 552 -67.81 -8.41 -16.01
N SER A 553 -67.78 -9.71 -15.69
CA SER A 553 -66.58 -10.47 -15.30
C SER A 553 -65.69 -10.77 -16.51
N GLY A 554 -64.38 -10.91 -16.30
CA GLY A 554 -63.47 -11.49 -17.30
C GLY A 554 -62.08 -11.75 -16.72
N GLY A 555 -61.83 -13.00 -16.32
CA GLY A 555 -60.53 -13.47 -15.84
C GLY A 555 -59.50 -13.59 -16.96
N PHE A 556 -58.21 -13.45 -16.60
CA PHE A 556 -57.09 -13.76 -17.47
C PHE A 556 -56.14 -14.78 -16.81
N GLN A 557 -55.80 -15.77 -17.63
CA GLN A 557 -55.11 -17.01 -17.34
C GLN A 557 -53.61 -16.86 -17.62
N PHE A 558 -52.77 -17.34 -16.71
CA PHE A 558 -51.31 -17.32 -16.83
C PHE A 558 -50.79 -18.46 -17.70
N HIS A 559 -49.92 -18.16 -18.67
CA HIS A 559 -49.11 -19.13 -19.41
C HIS A 559 -47.65 -19.01 -18.98
N PHE A 560 -47.12 -20.06 -18.36
CA PHE A 560 -45.68 -20.29 -18.14
C PHE A 560 -45.17 -21.20 -19.26
N ASN A 561 -44.12 -20.78 -19.98
CA ASN A 561 -43.39 -21.65 -20.88
C ASN A 561 -41.98 -21.89 -20.31
N SER A 562 -41.81 -23.05 -19.69
CA SER A 562 -40.54 -23.63 -19.30
C SER A 562 -40.01 -24.43 -20.49
N HIS A 563 -38.77 -24.16 -20.92
CA HIS A 563 -38.00 -25.06 -21.78
C HIS A 563 -36.78 -25.52 -21.00
N GLY A 564 -36.79 -26.80 -20.63
CA GLY A 564 -35.66 -27.53 -20.11
C GLY A 564 -35.10 -28.50 -21.16
N GLY A 565 -33.85 -28.91 -20.93
CA GLY A 565 -33.17 -30.02 -21.60
C GLY A 565 -31.78 -29.60 -22.10
N GLY A 566 -30.66 -30.20 -21.70
CA GLY A 566 -30.42 -31.36 -20.85
C GLY A 566 -29.08 -32.02 -21.25
N GLY A 567 -28.37 -32.57 -20.25
CA GLY A 567 -27.27 -33.53 -20.40
C GLY A 567 -25.86 -32.92 -20.43
N GLY A 568 -24.89 -33.26 -19.58
CA GLY A 568 -24.76 -34.33 -18.59
C GLY A 568 -23.48 -35.16 -18.87
N ARG A 569 -22.54 -35.25 -17.92
CA ARG A 569 -21.93 -36.50 -17.42
C ARG A 569 -20.71 -36.29 -16.50
N ARG A 570 -20.58 -37.27 -15.60
CA ARG A 570 -19.61 -37.48 -14.52
C ARG A 570 -18.27 -38.05 -15.01
N GLY A 571 -17.24 -37.90 -14.17
CA GLY A 571 -16.40 -39.02 -13.71
C GLY A 571 -14.89 -38.85 -13.90
N HIS A 572 -14.16 -38.51 -12.84
CA HIS A 572 -13.30 -39.41 -12.05
C HIS A 572 -12.60 -38.65 -10.92
#